data_AF-A0A7S3SS86-F1
#
_entry.id   AF-A0A7S3SS86-F1
#
_cell.length_a   1.000
_cell.length_b   1.000
_cell.length_c   1.000
_cell.angle_alpha   90.00
_cell.angle_beta   90.00
_cell.angle_gamma   90.00
#
_symmetry.space_group_name_H-M   'P 1'
#
loop_
_entity.id
_entity.type
_entity.pdbx_description
1 polymer ?
#
loop_
_entity_poly.entity_id
_entity_poly.type
_entity_poly.pdbx_seq_one_letter_code
_entity_poly.pdbx_strand_id
1 'polypeptide(L)'
;RIYISLPDAAARSGILKNKGSKTKNNLTDDDWVTLGNATEGYSGSDMSIVVNEALMMPVRRCQTAKRFRRTPSGGLLPTFPSDPEGQDMNLYDIQSDLLRCPDVSMDDYMTAINRIKPSVCEDDIREHIQWTEDFGQDS
;
A
#
# COMPACT_ATOMS: atom_id res chain seq x y z
N ARG A 1 27.81 -8.76 -15.41
CA ARG A 1 26.45 -8.28 -15.03
C ARG A 1 26.37 -8.36 -13.51
N ILE A 2 25.90 -7.33 -12.81
CA ILE A 2 25.70 -7.37 -11.36
C ILE A 2 24.31 -7.96 -11.12
N TYR A 3 24.25 -9.13 -10.49
CA TYR A 3 22.99 -9.71 -10.01
C TYR A 3 22.56 -8.93 -8.76
N ILE A 4 21.34 -8.37 -8.79
CA ILE A 4 20.75 -7.68 -7.64
C ILE A 4 19.69 -8.61 -7.09
N SER A 5 19.99 -9.25 -5.96
CA SER A 5 19.06 -10.15 -5.27
C SER A 5 17.80 -9.42 -4.84
N LEU A 6 16.70 -10.17 -4.67
CA LEU A 6 15.49 -9.64 -4.05
C LEU A 6 15.78 -9.13 -2.63
N PRO A 7 15.09 -8.06 -2.20
CA PRO A 7 15.26 -7.49 -0.87
C PRO A 7 14.78 -8.46 0.21
N ASP A 8 15.50 -8.51 1.33
CA ASP A 8 15.05 -9.21 2.54
C ASP A 8 13.88 -8.49 3.23
N ALA A 9 13.32 -9.09 4.28
CA ALA A 9 12.16 -8.54 4.98
C ALA A 9 12.41 -7.14 5.58
N ALA A 10 13.62 -6.87 6.08
CA ALA A 10 13.97 -5.58 6.66
C ALA A 10 14.07 -4.50 5.57
N ALA A 11 14.70 -4.82 4.44
CA ALA A 11 14.78 -3.97 3.27
C ALA A 11 13.39 -3.68 2.69
N ARG A 12 12.51 -4.69 2.59
CA ARG A 12 11.13 -4.50 2.14
C ARG A 12 10.33 -3.58 3.07
N SER A 13 10.44 -3.79 4.38
CA SER A 13 9.85 -2.90 5.40
C SER A 13 10.31 -1.45 5.20
N GLY A 14 11.62 -1.25 4.99
CA GLY A 14 12.21 0.06 4.75
C GLY A 14 11.70 0.72 3.46
N ILE A 15 11.59 -0.04 2.37
CA ILE A 15 11.06 0.44 1.08
C ILE A 15 9.59 0.86 1.21
N LEU A 16 8.77 0.02 1.83
CA LEU A 16 7.34 0.29 2.05
C LEU A 16 7.15 1.53 2.93
N LYS A 17 7.86 1.62 4.07
CA LYS A 17 7.83 2.78 4.96
C LYS A 17 8.28 4.05 4.25
N ASN A 18 9.42 4.03 3.55
CA ASN A 18 9.93 5.21 2.85
C ASN A 18 8.94 5.77 1.83
N LYS A 19 8.26 4.89 1.09
CA LYS A 19 7.28 5.27 0.08
C LYS A 19 5.94 5.68 0.70
N GLY A 20 5.44 4.90 1.66
CA GLY A 20 4.13 5.08 2.29
C GLY A 20 4.06 6.26 3.27
N SER A 21 5.16 6.56 3.98
CA SER A 21 5.21 7.67 4.94
C SER A 21 5.16 9.07 4.29
N LYS A 22 5.19 9.17 2.95
CA LYS A 22 5.02 10.45 2.23
C LYS A 22 3.58 10.95 2.23
N THR A 23 2.63 10.09 2.57
CA THR A 23 1.20 10.41 2.67
C THR A 23 0.74 10.19 4.10
N LYS A 24 -0.26 10.97 4.54
CA LYS A 24 -0.88 10.75 5.85
C LYS A 24 -1.42 9.32 5.95
N ASN A 25 -1.00 8.64 6.98
CA ASN A 25 -1.33 7.27 7.28
C ASN A 25 -1.33 7.10 8.81
N ASN A 26 -1.98 6.05 9.29
CA ASN A 26 -2.03 5.72 10.71
C ASN A 26 -1.21 4.46 11.07
N LEU A 27 -0.20 4.12 10.26
CA LEU A 27 0.65 2.95 10.48
C LEU A 27 1.76 3.25 11.48
N THR A 28 1.97 2.30 12.39
CA THR A 28 3.08 2.27 13.34
C THR A 28 4.33 1.66 12.72
N ASP A 29 5.47 1.77 13.41
CA ASP A 29 6.72 1.14 12.97
C ASP A 29 6.62 -0.38 12.89
N ASP A 30 5.87 -1.01 13.80
CA ASP A 30 5.62 -2.45 13.80
C ASP A 30 4.73 -2.87 12.61
N ASP A 31 3.76 -2.04 12.21
CA ASP A 31 2.93 -2.31 11.02
C ASP A 31 3.79 -2.39 9.75
N TRP A 32 4.78 -1.51 9.61
CA TRP A 32 5.71 -1.55 8.46
C TRP A 32 6.55 -2.84 8.45
N VAL A 33 6.93 -3.34 9.62
CA VAL A 33 7.61 -4.64 9.75
C VAL A 33 6.68 -5.78 9.33
N THR A 34 5.42 -5.75 9.78
CA THR A 34 4.40 -6.74 9.37
C THR A 34 4.21 -6.74 7.84
N LEU A 35 4.14 -5.56 7.21
CA LEU A 35 4.01 -5.44 5.76
C LEU A 35 5.25 -5.96 5.01
N GLY A 36 6.46 -5.73 5.53
CA GLY A 36 7.69 -6.28 4.95
C GLY A 36 7.74 -7.82 5.00
N ASN A 37 7.22 -8.41 6.08
CA ASN A 37 7.07 -9.86 6.19
C ASN A 37 6.01 -10.41 5.22
N ALA A 38 4.89 -9.69 5.03
CA ALA A 38 3.81 -10.09 4.14
C ALA A 38 4.13 -9.98 2.64
N THR A 39 5.26 -9.37 2.27
CA THR A 39 5.67 -9.10 0.88
C THR A 39 6.86 -9.94 0.44
N GLU A 40 6.99 -11.17 0.94
CA GLU A 40 8.02 -12.11 0.49
C GLU A 40 7.95 -12.35 -1.04
N GLY A 41 9.11 -12.33 -1.70
CA GLY A 41 9.23 -12.46 -3.15
C GLY A 41 8.99 -11.16 -3.93
N TYR A 42 8.61 -10.06 -3.28
CA TYR A 42 8.32 -8.81 -3.97
C TYR A 42 9.61 -8.08 -4.35
N SER A 43 9.65 -7.59 -5.59
CA SER A 43 10.65 -6.64 -6.05
C SER A 43 10.37 -5.22 -5.56
N GLY A 44 11.35 -4.32 -5.70
CA GLY A 44 11.20 -2.86 -5.50
C GLY A 44 9.99 -2.26 -6.25
N SER A 45 9.74 -2.78 -7.45
CA SER A 45 8.63 -2.36 -8.30
C SER A 45 7.29 -2.85 -7.77
N ASP A 46 7.18 -4.12 -7.35
CA ASP A 46 5.94 -4.67 -6.80
C ASP A 46 5.50 -3.90 -5.55
N MET A 47 6.43 -3.63 -4.63
CA MET A 47 6.14 -2.81 -3.44
C MET A 47 5.70 -1.40 -3.80
N SER A 48 6.23 -0.81 -4.89
CA SER A 48 5.79 0.51 -5.36
C SER A 48 4.34 0.47 -5.85
N ILE A 49 3.95 -0.61 -6.55
CA ILE A 49 2.57 -0.81 -6.99
C ILE A 49 1.65 -1.01 -5.77
N VAL A 50 2.05 -1.81 -4.79
CA VAL A 50 1.31 -2.01 -3.53
C VAL A 50 1.04 -0.69 -2.82
N VAL A 51 2.08 0.12 -2.62
CA VAL A 51 1.93 1.43 -1.95
C VAL A 51 0.96 2.30 -2.73
N ASN A 52 1.14 2.44 -4.05
CA ASN A 52 0.27 3.29 -4.86
C ASN A 52 -1.19 2.81 -4.83
N GLU A 53 -1.43 1.51 -4.84
CA GLU A 53 -2.76 0.93 -4.74
C GLU A 53 -3.41 1.23 -3.38
N ALA A 54 -2.67 1.02 -2.28
CA ALA A 54 -3.14 1.34 -0.93
C ALA A 54 -3.46 2.83 -0.75
N LEU A 55 -2.58 3.71 -1.25
CA LEU A 55 -2.76 5.17 -1.18
C LEU A 55 -4.00 5.66 -1.93
N MET A 56 -4.47 4.91 -2.94
CA MET A 56 -5.68 5.25 -3.69
C MET A 56 -6.97 4.73 -3.05
N MET A 57 -6.90 3.82 -2.08
CA MET A 57 -8.10 3.25 -1.43
C MET A 57 -8.97 4.30 -0.74
N PRO A 58 -8.44 5.24 0.07
CA PRO A 58 -9.26 6.30 0.64
C PRO A 58 -9.94 7.19 -0.41
N VAL A 59 -9.25 7.49 -1.52
CA VAL A 59 -9.81 8.28 -2.62
C VAL A 59 -11.00 7.56 -3.26
N ARG A 60 -10.86 6.24 -3.50
CA ARG A 60 -11.94 5.41 -4.04
C ARG A 60 -13.12 5.31 -3.05
N ARG A 61 -12.86 5.26 -1.74
CA ARG A 61 -13.92 5.33 -0.71
C ARG A 61 -14.68 6.64 -0.82
N CYS A 62 -14.01 7.78 -0.94
CA CYS A 62 -14.69 9.07 -1.15
C CYS A 62 -15.54 9.09 -2.44
N GLN A 63 -15.02 8.55 -3.54
CA GLN A 63 -15.74 8.52 -4.83
C GLN A 63 -17.00 7.65 -4.82
N THR A 64 -16.99 6.57 -4.05
CA THR A 64 -18.08 5.58 -4.00
C THR A 64 -19.01 5.74 -2.79
N ALA A 65 -18.64 6.60 -1.84
CA ALA A 65 -19.43 6.87 -0.65
C ALA A 65 -20.78 7.50 -1.01
N LYS A 66 -21.81 7.03 -0.31
CA LYS A 66 -23.19 7.55 -0.39
C LYS A 66 -23.58 8.38 0.83
N ARG A 67 -22.75 8.35 1.87
CA ARG A 67 -22.95 9.07 3.12
C ARG A 67 -21.65 9.68 3.59
N PHE A 68 -21.73 10.89 4.13
CA PHE A 68 -20.61 11.60 4.72
C PHE A 68 -20.99 12.13 6.10
N ARG A 69 -20.04 12.16 7.01
CA ARG A 69 -20.20 12.69 8.37
C ARG A 69 -19.32 13.92 8.55
N ARG A 70 -19.86 14.91 9.26
CA ARG A 70 -19.12 16.13 9.58
C ARG A 70 -18.12 15.88 10.72
N THR A 71 -16.87 16.25 10.50
CA THR A 71 -15.83 16.17 11.52
C THR A 71 -15.93 17.33 12.50
N PRO A 72 -15.46 17.17 13.76
CA PRO A 72 -15.36 18.29 14.70
C PRO A 72 -14.51 19.45 14.17
N SER A 73 -13.56 19.16 13.26
CA SER A 73 -12.72 20.14 12.57
C SER A 73 -13.41 20.84 11.39
N GLY A 74 -14.69 20.54 11.11
CA GLY A 74 -15.52 21.24 10.14
C GLY A 74 -15.58 20.65 8.73
N GLY A 75 -14.79 19.61 8.44
CA GLY A 75 -14.78 18.92 7.14
C GLY A 75 -15.78 17.75 7.06
N LEU A 76 -15.86 17.10 5.90
CA LEU A 76 -16.73 15.94 5.64
C LEU A 76 -15.87 14.72 5.29
N LEU A 77 -16.09 13.62 6.01
CA LEU A 77 -15.44 12.33 5.75
C LEU A 77 -16.49 11.31 5.26
N PRO A 78 -16.15 10.41 4.31
CA PRO A 78 -17.03 9.30 3.96
C PRO A 78 -17.30 8.45 5.20
N THR A 79 -18.53 7.94 5.33
CA THR A 79 -18.93 7.09 6.46
C THR A 79 -19.79 5.91 6.02
N PHE A 80 -20.04 5.00 6.95
CA PHE A 80 -20.84 3.80 6.71
C PHE A 80 -22.33 4.13 6.58
N PRO A 81 -23.11 3.31 5.83
CA PRO A 81 -24.55 3.48 5.71
C PRO A 81 -25.30 3.48 7.06
N SER A 82 -24.76 2.79 8.05
CA SER A 82 -25.35 2.65 9.39
C SER A 82 -24.95 3.75 10.37
N ASP A 83 -24.10 4.70 9.98
CA ASP A 83 -23.68 5.80 10.86
C ASP A 83 -24.86 6.77 11.10
N PRO A 84 -25.36 6.89 12.35
CA PRO A 84 -26.50 7.75 12.66
C PRO A 84 -26.22 9.24 12.41
N GLU A 85 -24.94 9.65 12.44
CA GLU A 85 -24.52 11.03 12.15
C GLU A 85 -24.14 11.23 10.67
N GLY A 86 -24.19 10.17 9.87
CA GLY A 86 -23.96 10.23 8.44
C GLY A 86 -25.12 10.96 7.75
N GLN A 87 -24.79 11.81 6.79
CA GLN A 87 -25.76 12.50 5.94
C GLN A 87 -25.67 11.94 4.52
N ASP A 88 -26.82 11.70 3.89
CA ASP A 88 -26.88 11.24 2.50
C ASP A 88 -26.38 12.34 1.56
N MET A 89 -25.26 12.07 0.90
CA MET A 89 -24.67 12.91 -0.13
C MET A 89 -23.58 12.12 -0.86
N ASN A 90 -23.30 12.50 -2.10
CA ASN A 90 -22.19 11.94 -2.85
C ASN A 90 -21.01 12.94 -2.93
N LEU A 91 -19.89 12.51 -3.50
CA LEU A 91 -18.69 13.33 -3.63
C LEU A 91 -18.92 14.68 -4.36
N TYR A 92 -19.78 14.69 -5.38
CA TYR A 92 -20.04 15.87 -6.22
C TYR A 92 -20.94 16.90 -5.54
N ASP A 93 -21.66 16.51 -4.50
CA ASP A 93 -22.48 17.41 -3.69
C ASP A 93 -21.64 18.20 -2.65
N ILE A 94 -20.36 17.83 -2.48
CA ILE A 94 -19.47 18.37 -1.45
C ILE A 94 -18.53 19.42 -2.06
N GLN A 95 -18.44 20.58 -1.42
CA GLN A 95 -17.44 21.59 -1.78
C GLN A 95 -16.02 21.06 -1.52
N SER A 96 -15.11 21.29 -2.46
CA SER A 96 -13.76 20.70 -2.46
C SER A 96 -12.93 21.03 -1.21
N ASP A 97 -13.16 22.19 -0.60
CA ASP A 97 -12.50 22.66 0.62
C ASP A 97 -13.02 21.97 1.89
N LEU A 98 -14.24 21.43 1.85
CA LEU A 98 -14.86 20.68 2.95
C LEU A 98 -14.52 19.19 2.91
N LEU A 99 -14.25 18.63 1.73
CA LEU A 99 -13.90 17.22 1.62
C LEU A 99 -12.65 16.88 2.41
N ARG A 100 -12.71 15.82 3.19
CA ARG A 100 -11.57 15.20 3.85
C ARG A 100 -11.44 13.78 3.32
N CYS A 101 -10.22 13.40 2.99
CA CYS A 101 -9.89 12.02 2.65
C CYS A 101 -9.48 11.31 3.94
N PRO A 102 -10.00 10.11 4.24
CA PRO A 102 -9.50 9.31 5.34
C PRO A 102 -8.00 9.02 5.18
N ASP A 103 -7.31 8.84 6.30
CA ASP A 103 -5.93 8.37 6.26
C ASP A 103 -5.88 6.93 5.72
N VAL A 104 -4.77 6.60 5.06
CA VAL A 104 -4.52 5.23 4.58
C VAL A 104 -4.22 4.34 5.79
N SER A 105 -4.84 3.16 5.83
CA SER A 105 -4.71 2.23 6.95
C SER A 105 -3.98 0.94 6.59
N MET A 106 -3.63 0.16 7.62
CA MET A 106 -3.06 -1.19 7.46
C MET A 106 -3.95 -2.10 6.59
N ASP A 107 -5.27 -1.98 6.70
CA ASP A 107 -6.23 -2.76 5.89
C ASP A 107 -6.14 -2.42 4.40
N ASP A 108 -5.89 -1.16 4.06
CA ASP A 108 -5.68 -0.73 2.67
C ASP A 108 -4.43 -1.40 2.07
N TYR A 109 -3.34 -1.47 2.85
CA TYR A 109 -2.12 -2.14 2.46
C TYR A 109 -2.28 -3.66 2.33
N MET A 110 -2.91 -4.31 3.31
CA MET A 110 -3.15 -5.75 3.26
C MET A 110 -4.06 -6.14 2.10
N THR A 111 -5.08 -5.33 1.81
CA THR A 111 -5.94 -5.51 0.63
C THR A 111 -5.13 -5.39 -0.66
N ALA A 112 -4.25 -4.40 -0.77
CA ALA A 112 -3.38 -4.23 -1.93
C ALA A 112 -2.42 -5.42 -2.12
N ILE A 113 -1.77 -5.89 -1.03
CA ILE A 113 -0.86 -7.05 -1.05
C ILE A 113 -1.60 -8.33 -1.46
N ASN A 114 -2.82 -8.55 -0.97
CA ASN A 114 -3.59 -9.74 -1.34
C ASN A 114 -3.94 -9.76 -2.85
N ARG A 115 -4.14 -8.57 -3.43
CA ARG A 115 -4.53 -8.38 -4.84
C ARG A 115 -3.34 -8.44 -5.80
N ILE A 116 -2.22 -7.83 -5.43
CA ILE A 116 -1.02 -7.73 -6.27
C ILE A 116 -0.18 -8.99 -6.03
N LYS A 117 0.28 -9.65 -7.09
CA LYS A 117 1.17 -10.82 -6.95
C LYS A 117 2.62 -10.41 -7.22
N PRO A 118 3.61 -11.05 -6.57
CA PRO A 118 5.02 -10.78 -6.86
C PRO A 118 5.31 -11.06 -8.34
N SER A 119 6.06 -10.17 -8.99
CA SER A 119 6.35 -10.29 -10.43
C SER A 119 7.51 -11.23 -10.74
N VAL A 120 8.39 -11.49 -9.78
CA VAL A 120 9.51 -12.41 -9.94
C VAL A 120 9.04 -13.81 -9.52
N CYS A 121 9.08 -14.76 -10.47
CA CYS A 121 8.78 -16.16 -10.21
C CYS A 121 9.97 -16.81 -9.50
N GLU A 122 9.73 -17.75 -8.57
CA GLU A 122 10.80 -18.54 -7.92
C GLU A 122 11.67 -19.29 -8.95
N ASP A 123 11.10 -19.66 -10.09
CA ASP A 123 11.83 -20.38 -11.15
C ASP A 123 12.89 -19.50 -11.81
N ASP A 124 12.61 -18.21 -12.05
CA ASP A 124 13.59 -17.25 -12.59
C ASP A 124 14.76 -17.05 -11.60
N ILE A 125 14.48 -17.09 -10.30
CA ILE A 125 15.50 -16.95 -9.24
C ILE A 125 16.43 -18.16 -9.22
N ARG A 126 15.89 -19.39 -9.34
CA ARG A 126 16.69 -20.62 -9.36
C ARG A 126 17.61 -20.69 -10.56
N GLU A 127 17.12 -20.32 -11.75
CA GLU A 127 17.94 -20.31 -12.97
C GLU A 127 19.11 -19.31 -12.84
N HIS A 128 18.88 -18.16 -12.20
CA HIS A 128 19.94 -17.19 -11.93
C HIS A 128 20.91 -17.58 -10.82
N ILE A 129 20.45 -18.25 -9.75
CA ILE A 129 21.35 -18.79 -8.70
C ILE A 129 22.23 -19.88 -9.29
N GLN A 130 21.65 -20.83 -10.02
CA GLN A 130 22.40 -21.93 -10.63
C GLN A 130 23.41 -21.42 -11.66
N TRP A 131 23.03 -20.42 -12.47
CA TRP A 131 23.98 -19.74 -13.36
C TRP A 131 25.09 -18.98 -12.61
N THR A 132 24.80 -18.40 -11.44
CA THR A 132 25.81 -17.72 -10.62
C THR A 132 26.73 -18.71 -9.91
N GLU A 133 26.25 -19.89 -9.52
CA GLU A 133 27.07 -20.98 -8.98
C GLU A 133 27.95 -21.62 -10.06
N ASP A 134 27.43 -21.78 -11.28
CA ASP A 134 28.15 -22.41 -12.40
C ASP A 134 29.16 -21.48 -13.09
N PHE A 135 28.95 -20.15 -13.06
CA PHE A 135 29.80 -19.17 -13.76
C PHE A 135 30.40 -18.07 -12.87
N GLY A 136 30.07 -18.06 -11.58
CA GLY A 136 30.45 -17.00 -10.64
C GLY A 136 31.57 -17.41 -9.69
N GLN A 137 32.72 -17.84 -10.22
CA GLN A 137 34.07 -17.45 -9.80
C GLN A 137 35.07 -18.18 -10.70
N ASP A 138 35.56 -17.51 -11.74
CA ASP A 138 36.89 -17.77 -12.26
C ASP A 138 37.65 -16.44 -12.32
N SER A 139 38.72 -16.37 -11.51
CA SER A 139 39.73 -15.31 -11.30
C SER A 139 39.46 -14.28 -10.20
#